data_AF-A0A3N9LBD7-F1
#
_entry.id   AF-A0A3N9LBD7-F1
#
_cell.length_a   1.000
_cell.length_b   1.000
_cell.length_c   1.000
_cell.angle_alpha   90.00
_cell.angle_beta   90.00
_cell.angle_gamma   90.00
#
_symmetry.space_group_name_H-M   'P 1'
#
loop_
_entity.id
_entity.type
_entity.pdbx_description
1 polymer ?
#
loop_
_entity_poly.entity_id
_entity_poly.type
_entity_poly.pdbx_seq_one_letter_code
_entity_poly.pdbx_strand_id
1 'polypeptide(L)' 'MTGFVEKYAQQNGLPKIIFDENFEYITDLHQWKVPYRSDGHRYIAKMTCLGIILDNVGPYN' A
#
# COMPACT_ATOMS: atom_id res chain seq x y z
N MET A 1 1.20 -10.43 -2.99
CA MET A 1 0.79 -9.38 -2.04
C MET A 1 0.85 -8.00 -2.69
N THR A 2 2.01 -7.61 -3.25
CA THR A 2 2.22 -6.36 -4.00
C THR A 2 1.21 -6.10 -5.12
N GLY A 3 0.81 -7.15 -5.86
CA GLY A 3 -0.13 -7.04 -6.97
C GLY A 3 -1.48 -6.39 -6.63
N PHE A 4 -1.95 -6.50 -5.39
CA PHE A 4 -3.17 -5.81 -4.96
C PHE A 4 -2.97 -4.29 -4.85
N VAL A 5 -1.83 -3.88 -4.30
CA VAL A 5 -1.45 -2.46 -4.19
C VAL A 5 -1.13 -1.88 -5.56
N GLU A 6 -0.45 -2.64 -6.44
CA GLU A 6 -0.19 -2.25 -7.83
C GLU A 6 -1.50 -2.00 -8.59
N LYS A 7 -2.45 -2.93 -8.50
CA LYS A 7 -3.75 -2.79 -9.15
C LYS A 7 -4.54 -1.61 -8.58
N TYR A 8 -4.55 -1.44 -7.26
CA TYR A 8 -5.19 -0.31 -6.60
C TYR A 8 -4.57 1.03 -7.06
N ALA A 9 -3.24 1.13 -7.09
CA ALA A 9 -2.53 2.32 -7.54
C ALA A 9 -2.90 2.68 -8.99
N GLN A 10 -2.87 1.70 -9.90
CA GLN A 10 -3.29 1.90 -11.30
C GLN A 10 -4.74 2.37 -11.43
N GLN A 11 -5.65 1.79 -10.66
CA GLN A 11 -7.07 2.17 -10.66
C GLN A 11 -7.31 3.58 -10.13
N ASN A 12 -6.44 4.08 -9.25
CA ASN A 12 -6.50 5.41 -8.66
C ASN A 12 -5.60 6.44 -9.36
N GLY A 13 -5.06 6.11 -10.54
CA GLY A 13 -4.23 7.02 -11.34
C GLY A 13 -2.85 7.31 -10.75
N LEU A 14 -2.40 6.53 -9.76
CA LEU A 14 -1.04 6.64 -9.23
C LEU A 14 -0.06 6.06 -10.27
N PRO A 15 1.03 6.78 -10.59
CA PRO A 15 2.05 6.27 -11.50
C PRO A 15 2.83 5.11 -10.89
N LYS A 16 3.89 4.66 -11.59
CA LYS A 16 4.71 3.50 -11.21
C LYS A 16 5.02 3.48 -9.71
N ILE A 17 4.68 2.37 -9.06
CA ILE A 17 4.95 2.17 -7.63
C ILE A 17 6.25 1.41 -7.38
N ILE A 18 6.90 1.73 -6.26
CA ILE A 18 8.14 1.12 -5.79
C ILE A 18 7.92 0.65 -4.36
N PHE A 19 8.30 -0.59 -4.06
CA PHE A 19 8.30 -1.15 -2.70
C PHE A 19 9.74 -1.20 -2.19
N ASP A 20 10.14 -0.21 -1.40
CA ASP A 20 11.49 -0.06 -0.85
C ASP A 20 11.57 -0.27 0.67
N GLU A 21 10.44 -0.56 1.31
CA GLU A 21 10.30 -0.77 2.74
C GLU A 21 9.61 -2.10 3.05
N ASN A 22 9.87 -2.66 4.24
CA ASN A 22 9.30 -3.94 4.65
C ASN A 22 7.80 -3.84 4.95
N PHE A 23 7.07 -4.92 4.66
CA PHE A 23 5.65 -4.99 4.98
C PHE A 23 5.47 -5.40 6.44
N GLU A 24 4.54 -4.76 7.13
CA GLU A 24 4.26 -5.00 8.54
C GLU A 24 2.87 -5.63 8.66
N TYR A 25 2.78 -6.75 9.38
CA TYR A 25 1.49 -7.35 9.72
C TYR A 25 1.02 -6.87 11.10
N ILE A 26 -0.13 -6.20 11.14
CA ILE A 26 -0.81 -5.79 12.37
C ILE A 26 -1.71 -6.94 12.82
N THR A 27 -1.28 -7.68 13.84
CA THR A 27 -2.00 -8.85 14.35
C THR A 27 -3.40 -8.52 14.86
N ASP A 28 -3.54 -7.44 15.62
CA ASP A 28 -4.80 -7.08 16.29
C ASP A 28 -5.91 -6.72 15.30
N LEU A 29 -5.52 -6.22 14.13
CA LEU A 29 -6.44 -5.80 13.08
C LEU A 29 -6.53 -6.81 11.93
N HIS A 30 -5.73 -7.87 11.95
CA HIS A 30 -5.57 -8.83 10.86
C HIS A 30 -5.32 -8.15 9.50
N GLN A 31 -4.40 -7.18 9.49
CA GLN A 31 -4.12 -6.32 8.33
C GLN A 31 -2.63 -6.22 8.03
N TRP A 32 -2.31 -6.02 6.76
CA TRP A 32 -0.99 -5.66 6.28
C TRP A 32 -0.90 -4.14 6.11
N LYS A 33 0.14 -3.54 6.66
CA LYS A 33 0.65 -2.24 6.22
C LYS A 33 1.65 -2.50 5.11
N VAL A 34 1.39 -1.92 3.96
CA VAL A 34 2.23 -2.04 2.78
C VAL A 34 2.69 -0.63 2.42
N PRO A 35 3.89 -0.22 2.88
CA PRO A 35 4.49 1.02 2.46
C PRO A 35 4.92 0.93 0.99
N TYR A 36 4.72 2.00 0.23
CA TYR A 36 5.19 2.10 -1.14
C TYR A 36 5.43 3.56 -1.52
N ARG A 37 6.19 3.78 -2.59
CA ARG A 37 6.36 5.09 -3.20
C ARG A 37 5.69 5.18 -4.54
N SER A 38 5.10 6.34 -4.85
CA SER A 38 4.64 6.70 -6.18
C SER A 38 5.02 8.15 -6.43
N ASP A 39 5.62 8.44 -7.59
CA ASP A 39 6.05 9.80 -7.97
C ASP A 39 6.92 10.51 -6.92
N GLY A 40 7.82 9.77 -6.28
CA GLY A 40 8.69 10.30 -5.21
C GLY A 40 8.01 10.49 -3.84
N HIS A 41 6.69 10.32 -3.75
CA HIS A 41 5.92 10.44 -2.51
C HIS A 41 5.71 9.07 -1.84
N ARG A 42 5.69 9.05 -0.50
CA ARG A 42 5.42 7.84 0.29
C ARG A 42 3.94 7.69 0.60
N TYR A 43 3.51 6.44 0.62
CA TYR A 43 2.16 6.01 0.94
C TYR A 43 2.21 4.75 1.80
N ILE A 44 1.18 4.54 2.63
CA ILE A 44 0.94 3.27 3.33
C ILE A 44 -0.46 2.78 2.98
N ALA A 45 -0.53 1.66 2.26
CA ALA A 45 -1.77 0.95 2.11
C ALA A 45 -2.02 0.05 3.33
N LYS A 46 -3.20 0.15 3.94
CA LYS A 46 -3.71 -0.86 4.89
C LYS A 46 -4.58 -1.84 4.12
N MET A 47 -4.22 -3.11 4.21
CA MET A 47 -4.80 -4.16 3.37
C MET A 47 -5.21 -5.36 4.22
N THR A 48 -6.36 -5.96 3.94
CA THR A 48 -6.75 -7.22 4.60
C THR A 48 -5.87 -8.39 4.12
N CYS A 49 -5.90 -9.51 4.84
CA CYS A 49 -5.28 -10.76 4.38
C CYS A 49 -5.80 -11.27 3.03
N LEU A 50 -6.98 -10.82 2.59
CA LEU A 50 -7.60 -11.17 1.30
C LEU A 50 -7.21 -10.23 0.16
N GLY A 51 -6.36 -9.22 0.42
CA GLY A 51 -5.91 -8.29 -0.61
C GLY A 51 -6.83 -7.08 -0.84
N ILE A 52 -7.77 -6.82 0.07
CA ILE A 52 -8.66 -5.65 -0.01
C ILE A 52 -7.97 -4.46 0.65
N ILE A 53 -7.76 -3.38 -0.10
CA ILE A 53 -7.22 -2.11 0.42
C ILE A 53 -8.35 -1.40 1.17
N LEU A 54 -8.17 -1.20 2.46
CA LEU A 54 -9.13 -0.52 3.34
C LEU A 54 -8.86 0.97 3.43
N ASP A 55 -7.58 1.33 3.42
CA ASP A 55 -7.10 2.69 3.60
C ASP A 55 -5.78 2.87 2.86
N ASN A 56 -5.50 4.07 2.38
CA ASN A 56 -4.27 4.42 1.69
C ASN A 56 -3.82 5.80 2.15
N VAL A 57 -2.92 5.81 3.12
CA VAL A 57 -2.48 7.03 3.79
C VAL A 57 -1.33 7.65 3.01
N GLY A 58 -1.48 8.92 2.60
CA GLY A 58 -0.45 9.71 1.94
C GLY A 58 -1.03 10.77 0.98
N PRO A 59 -0.17 11.53 0.28
CA PRO A 59 1.29 11.50 0.38
C PRO A 59 1.78 12.09 1.72
N TYR A 60 2.85 11.54 2.29
CA TYR A 60 3.56 12.13 3.43
C TYR A 60 5.08 12.17 3.16
N ASN A 61 5.76 13.20 3.71
CA ASN A 61 7.19 13.43 3.54
C ASN A 61 8.03 12.50 4.43
#